data_AF-A0A6I3GI90-F1
#
_entry.id   AF-A0A6I3GI90-F1
#
_cell.length_a   1.000
_cell.length_b   1.000
_cell.length_c   1.000
_cell.angle_alpha   90.00
_cell.angle_beta   90.00
_cell.angle_gamma   90.00
#
_symmetry.space_group_name_H-M   'P 1'
#
loop_
_entity.id
_entity.type
_entity.pdbx_description
1 polymer ?
#
loop_
_entity_poly.entity_id
_entity_poly.type
_entity_poly.pdbx_seq_one_letter_code
_entity_poly.pdbx_strand_id
1 'polypeptide(L)'
;MLTRHRQALQLLLLGLIATAVLFCLYLVFLRTAPGQRFDDIAFEGRKATRLPVRRLATFLVHILTVPSVLLGCVWIAADTVRRGWWRTGVVALISVALTVVFARLLKGALIRPELVELAYSSSRNTLPSGHTAAVMAVLLAAVSACQASIRVFLAPVAAVLAAIYMTALIGSGWHRSSDVVAGMALAVVVASITTATRLLLFEDSANSVGNPGWLEQNLAVPVQRVLLRPFRVAGLVSLGAVVMLFFLQNPTSNPSHSLLSFIVAVLTCCLLGMVSVFVFAEILGCPRLPSEPETEIETLSRGAR
;
A
#
# COMPACT_ATOMS: atom_id res chain seq x y z
N MET A 1 -26.40 3.23 -8.43
CA MET A 1 -25.40 3.89 -9.32
C MET A 1 -24.54 4.94 -8.61
N LEU A 2 -25.10 5.84 -7.78
CA LEU A 2 -24.37 6.94 -7.12
C LEU A 2 -23.19 6.50 -6.22
N THR A 3 -23.30 5.33 -5.57
CA THR A 3 -22.24 4.79 -4.70
C THR A 3 -21.00 4.34 -5.47
N ARG A 4 -21.19 3.61 -6.59
CA ARG A 4 -20.08 3.13 -7.45
C ARG A 4 -19.29 4.29 -8.06
N HIS A 5 -19.97 5.31 -8.56
CA HIS A 5 -19.32 6.50 -9.12
C HIS A 5 -18.50 7.24 -8.06
N ARG A 6 -19.05 7.40 -6.85
CA ARG A 6 -18.31 8.00 -5.73
C ARG A 6 -17.06 7.17 -5.36
N GLN A 7 -17.17 5.84 -5.30
CA GLN A 7 -16.02 4.97 -5.04
C GLN A 7 -14.96 5.07 -6.15
N ALA A 8 -15.37 5.07 -7.41
CA ALA A 8 -14.47 5.24 -8.54
C ALA A 8 -13.73 6.60 -8.45
N LEU A 9 -14.44 7.70 -8.16
CA LEU A 9 -13.82 9.02 -7.97
C LEU A 9 -12.84 9.03 -6.79
N GLN A 10 -13.17 8.38 -5.67
CA GLN A 10 -12.28 8.27 -4.52
C GLN A 10 -11.01 7.46 -4.84
N LEU A 11 -11.14 6.37 -5.61
CA LEU A 11 -9.99 5.60 -6.09
C LEU A 11 -9.12 6.43 -7.03
N LEU A 12 -9.73 7.15 -7.98
CA LEU A 12 -9.00 8.04 -8.89
C LEU A 12 -8.27 9.15 -8.14
N LEU A 13 -8.89 9.76 -7.12
CA LEU A 13 -8.23 10.72 -6.24
C LEU A 13 -7.07 10.08 -5.47
N LEU A 14 -7.24 8.87 -4.93
CA LEU A 14 -6.16 8.13 -4.27
C LEU A 14 -5.01 7.85 -5.25
N GLY A 15 -5.32 7.47 -6.49
CA GLY A 15 -4.34 7.27 -7.55
C GLY A 15 -3.60 8.56 -7.92
N LEU A 16 -4.30 9.70 -7.96
CA LEU A 16 -3.70 11.00 -8.19
C LEU A 16 -2.74 11.39 -7.06
N ILE A 17 -3.15 11.20 -5.80
CA ILE A 17 -2.30 11.45 -4.63
C ILE A 17 -1.07 10.54 -4.67
N ALA A 18 -1.23 9.24 -4.96
CA ALA A 18 -0.11 8.31 -5.07
C ALA A 18 0.85 8.67 -6.22
N THR A 19 0.32 9.19 -7.33
CA THR A 19 1.12 9.71 -8.45
C THR A 19 1.93 10.93 -8.02
N ALA A 20 1.31 11.87 -7.30
CA ALA A 20 2.00 13.03 -6.75
C ALA A 20 3.11 12.62 -5.76
N VAL A 21 2.85 11.64 -4.88
CA VAL A 21 3.87 11.07 -3.98
C VAL A 21 5.04 10.49 -4.77
N LEU A 22 4.78 9.66 -5.79
CA LEU A 22 5.82 9.08 -6.64
C LEU A 22 6.67 10.16 -7.33
N PHE A 23 6.02 11.20 -7.86
CA PHE A 23 6.70 12.32 -8.50
C PHE A 23 7.53 13.15 -7.51
N CYS A 24 6.99 13.44 -6.32
CA CYS A 24 7.73 14.10 -5.24
C CYS A 24 8.95 13.29 -4.81
N LEU A 25 8.83 11.96 -4.70
CA LEU A 25 9.97 11.09 -4.37
C LEU A 25 11.07 11.18 -5.44
N TYR A 26 10.70 11.19 -6.72
CA TYR A 26 11.64 11.41 -7.81
C TYR A 26 12.34 12.78 -7.70
N LEU A 27 11.59 13.87 -7.53
CA LEU A 27 12.18 15.20 -7.43
C LEU A 27 13.11 15.34 -6.22
N VAL A 28 12.68 14.86 -5.04
CA VAL A 28 13.46 15.03 -3.81
C VAL A 28 14.63 14.06 -3.77
N PHE A 29 14.38 12.75 -3.88
CA PHE A 29 15.39 11.72 -3.59
C PHE A 29 16.29 11.37 -4.77
N LEU A 30 15.90 11.67 -6.01
CA LEU A 30 16.76 11.46 -7.19
C LEU A 30 17.38 12.75 -7.69
N ARG A 31 16.71 13.90 -7.57
CA ARG A 31 17.15 15.15 -8.19
C ARG A 31 17.77 16.16 -7.23
N THR A 32 17.86 15.86 -5.93
CA THR A 32 18.56 16.73 -4.97
C THR A 32 19.64 15.98 -4.20
N ALA A 33 20.78 16.65 -3.93
CA ALA A 33 21.85 16.11 -3.11
C ALA A 33 21.40 15.80 -1.66
N PRO A 34 20.62 16.67 -0.97
CA PRO A 34 20.12 16.36 0.37
C PRO A 34 19.23 15.11 0.41
N GLY A 35 18.34 14.94 -0.58
CA GLY A 35 17.49 13.75 -0.68
C GLY A 35 18.29 12.47 -0.87
N GLN A 36 19.23 12.44 -1.83
CA GLN A 36 20.11 11.28 -2.02
C GLN A 36 20.89 10.95 -0.75
N ARG A 37 21.43 11.97 -0.09
CA ARG A 37 22.20 11.82 1.14
C ARG A 37 21.37 11.23 2.29
N PHE A 38 20.13 11.71 2.49
CA PHE A 38 19.22 11.16 3.50
C PHE A 38 19.00 9.65 3.27
N ASP A 39 18.68 9.27 2.04
CA ASP A 39 18.31 7.90 1.69
C ASP A 39 19.52 6.96 1.76
N ASP A 40 20.70 7.42 1.36
CA ASP A 40 21.95 6.65 1.48
C ASP A 40 22.39 6.52 2.96
N ILE A 41 22.21 7.54 3.81
CA ILE A 41 22.48 7.44 5.26
C ILE A 41 21.52 6.44 5.92
N ALA A 42 20.23 6.50 5.60
CA ALA A 42 19.24 5.55 6.13
C ALA A 42 19.53 4.12 5.66
N PHE A 43 19.94 3.96 4.39
CA PHE A 43 20.37 2.68 3.84
C PHE A 43 21.59 2.11 4.57
N GLU A 44 22.59 2.93 4.87
CA GLU A 44 23.80 2.52 5.58
C GLU A 44 23.51 2.21 7.07
N GLY A 45 22.59 2.96 7.68
CA GLY A 45 22.16 2.79 9.07
C GLY A 45 21.68 1.38 9.42
N ARG A 46 21.19 0.61 8.44
CA ARG A 46 20.85 -0.82 8.62
C ARG A 46 22.03 -1.64 9.17
N LYS A 47 23.28 -1.21 8.95
CA LYS A 47 24.47 -1.93 9.40
C LYS A 47 24.61 -1.97 10.92
N ALA A 48 23.93 -1.08 11.64
CA ALA A 48 23.81 -1.14 13.09
C ALA A 48 22.98 -2.34 13.59
N THR A 49 22.21 -3.00 12.72
CA THR A 49 21.50 -4.25 13.07
C THR A 49 22.42 -5.46 12.98
N ARG A 50 22.16 -6.48 13.82
CA ARG A 50 22.97 -7.72 13.88
C ARG A 50 22.91 -8.49 12.55
N LEU A 51 24.02 -9.11 12.17
CA LEU A 51 24.13 -9.88 10.92
C LEU A 51 23.06 -10.98 10.76
N PRO A 52 22.70 -11.78 11.79
CA PRO A 52 21.63 -12.77 11.68
C PRO A 52 20.27 -12.16 11.31
N VAL A 53 19.96 -10.97 11.86
CA VAL A 53 18.71 -10.25 11.54
C VAL A 53 18.68 -9.84 10.07
N ARG A 54 19.79 -9.34 9.53
CA ARG A 54 19.90 -9.00 8.10
C ARG A 54 19.80 -10.20 7.17
N ARG A 55 20.33 -11.36 7.60
CA ARG A 55 20.18 -12.63 6.85
C ARG A 55 18.73 -13.10 6.85
N LEU A 56 18.04 -13.04 7.99
CA LEU A 56 16.61 -13.33 8.07
C LEU A 56 15.79 -12.38 7.18
N ALA A 57 16.08 -11.09 7.21
CA ALA A 57 15.44 -10.11 6.33
C ALA A 57 15.65 -10.46 4.85
N THR A 58 16.86 -10.87 4.47
CA THR A 58 17.18 -11.30 3.10
C THR A 58 16.39 -12.55 2.71
N PHE A 59 16.33 -13.55 3.60
CA PHE A 59 15.53 -14.76 3.39
C PHE A 59 14.04 -14.45 3.21
N LEU A 60 13.48 -13.58 4.06
CA LEU A 60 12.10 -13.13 3.93
C LEU A 60 11.84 -12.44 2.59
N VAL A 61 12.75 -11.59 2.10
CA VAL A 61 12.60 -10.96 0.77
C VAL A 61 12.48 -12.02 -0.33
N HIS A 62 13.31 -13.07 -0.32
CA HIS A 62 13.27 -14.10 -1.37
C HIS A 62 11.94 -14.88 -1.37
N ILE A 63 11.44 -15.25 -0.19
CA ILE A 63 10.20 -16.03 -0.05
C ILE A 63 8.96 -15.17 -0.29
N LEU A 64 8.97 -13.95 0.24
CA LEU A 64 7.82 -13.05 0.22
C LEU A 64 7.73 -12.21 -1.06
N THR A 65 8.58 -12.44 -2.06
CA THR A 65 8.46 -11.79 -3.38
C THR A 65 7.85 -12.71 -4.43
N VAL A 66 8.66 -13.44 -5.19
CA VAL A 66 8.18 -14.16 -6.38
C VAL A 66 7.21 -15.27 -5.98
N PRO A 67 7.51 -16.13 -4.98
CA PRO A 67 6.58 -17.18 -4.58
C PRO A 67 5.24 -16.63 -4.06
N SER A 68 5.27 -15.63 -3.19
CA SER A 68 4.03 -15.05 -2.62
C SER A 68 3.17 -14.36 -3.68
N VAL A 69 3.78 -13.66 -4.64
CA VAL A 69 3.07 -12.99 -5.75
C VAL A 69 2.41 -14.02 -6.65
N LEU A 70 3.12 -15.10 -6.99
CA LEU A 70 2.54 -16.19 -7.79
C LEU A 70 1.39 -16.88 -7.04
N LEU A 71 1.58 -17.23 -5.77
CA LEU A 71 0.54 -17.82 -4.93
C LEU A 71 -0.68 -16.91 -4.80
N GLY A 72 -0.47 -15.61 -4.60
CA GLY A 72 -1.55 -14.63 -4.54
C GLY A 72 -2.30 -14.51 -5.87
N CYS A 73 -1.61 -14.52 -7.01
CA CYS A 73 -2.25 -14.52 -8.33
C CYS A 73 -3.08 -15.79 -8.57
N VAL A 74 -2.55 -16.96 -8.21
CA VAL A 74 -3.26 -18.25 -8.29
C VAL A 74 -4.49 -18.23 -7.40
N TRP A 75 -4.38 -17.72 -6.17
CA TRP A 75 -5.51 -17.58 -5.26
C TRP A 75 -6.59 -16.64 -5.82
N ILE A 76 -6.21 -15.45 -6.34
CA ILE A 76 -7.14 -14.51 -6.97
C ILE A 76 -7.86 -15.20 -8.14
N ALA A 77 -7.12 -15.89 -9.01
CA ALA A 77 -7.69 -16.59 -10.16
C ALA A 77 -8.69 -17.67 -9.72
N ALA A 78 -8.27 -18.56 -8.82
CA ALA A 78 -9.11 -19.66 -8.33
C ALA A 78 -10.38 -19.14 -7.62
N ASP A 79 -10.24 -18.15 -6.73
CA ASP A 79 -11.36 -17.62 -5.95
C ASP A 79 -12.35 -16.84 -6.82
N THR A 80 -11.87 -16.10 -7.83
CA THR A 80 -12.76 -15.38 -8.77
C THR A 80 -13.43 -16.31 -9.78
N VAL A 81 -12.75 -17.32 -10.30
CA VAL A 81 -13.33 -18.34 -11.19
C VAL A 81 -14.41 -19.15 -10.45
N ARG A 82 -14.12 -19.63 -9.24
CA ARG A 82 -15.08 -20.39 -8.41
C ARG A 82 -16.37 -19.63 -8.14
N ARG A 83 -16.31 -18.30 -8.07
CA ARG A 83 -17.46 -17.41 -7.82
C ARG A 83 -18.14 -16.91 -9.10
N GLY A 84 -17.64 -17.25 -10.29
CA GLY A 84 -18.12 -16.70 -11.56
C GLY A 84 -17.74 -15.23 -11.81
N TRP A 85 -16.84 -14.66 -11.00
CA TRP A 85 -16.39 -13.27 -11.07
C TRP A 85 -15.16 -13.10 -11.95
N TRP A 86 -15.13 -13.79 -13.09
CA TRP A 86 -13.94 -13.88 -13.94
C TRP A 86 -13.46 -12.50 -14.41
N ARG A 87 -14.36 -11.55 -14.69
CA ARG A 87 -14.00 -10.16 -15.06
C ARG A 87 -13.21 -9.46 -13.96
N THR A 88 -13.64 -9.61 -12.71
CA THR A 88 -12.93 -9.07 -11.54
C THR A 88 -11.56 -9.70 -11.37
N GLY A 89 -11.46 -11.03 -11.55
CA GLY A 89 -10.18 -11.73 -11.53
C GLY A 89 -9.22 -11.23 -12.61
N VAL A 90 -9.69 -11.12 -13.85
CA VAL A 90 -8.89 -10.62 -14.98
C VAL A 90 -8.39 -9.20 -14.72
N VAL A 91 -9.25 -8.28 -14.29
CA VAL A 91 -8.82 -6.90 -14.00
C VAL A 91 -7.80 -6.85 -12.85
N ALA A 92 -8.00 -7.65 -11.80
CA ALA A 92 -7.07 -7.72 -10.67
C ALA A 92 -5.69 -8.25 -11.09
N LEU A 93 -5.64 -9.30 -11.94
CA LEU A 93 -4.38 -9.84 -12.46
C LEU A 93 -3.70 -8.88 -13.46
N ILE A 94 -4.47 -8.17 -14.28
CA ILE A 94 -3.96 -7.11 -15.15
C ILE A 94 -3.32 -6.00 -14.30
N SER A 95 -3.94 -5.62 -13.18
CA SER A 95 -3.36 -4.64 -12.25
C SER A 95 -1.96 -5.06 -11.75
N VAL A 96 -1.79 -6.34 -11.38
CA VAL A 96 -0.48 -6.88 -10.98
C VAL A 96 0.51 -6.82 -12.13
N ALA A 97 0.12 -7.30 -13.31
CA ALA A 97 0.98 -7.31 -14.49
C ALA A 97 1.43 -5.89 -14.90
N LEU A 98 0.49 -4.95 -14.98
CA LEU A 98 0.77 -3.55 -15.31
C LEU A 98 1.70 -2.91 -14.28
N THR A 99 1.51 -3.18 -12.99
CA THR A 99 2.39 -2.65 -11.95
C THR A 99 3.82 -3.11 -12.13
N VAL A 100 4.04 -4.41 -12.41
CA VAL A 100 5.39 -4.97 -12.64
C VAL A 100 6.02 -4.39 -13.90
N VAL A 101 5.25 -4.26 -14.98
CA VAL A 101 5.71 -3.67 -16.24
C VAL A 101 6.09 -2.20 -16.05
N PHE A 102 5.21 -1.38 -15.46
CA PHE A 102 5.51 0.02 -15.21
C PHE A 102 6.68 0.21 -14.24
N ALA A 103 6.85 -0.66 -13.25
CA ALA A 103 8.00 -0.59 -12.35
C ALA A 103 9.32 -0.77 -13.12
N ARG A 104 9.35 -1.69 -14.10
CA ARG A 104 10.52 -1.88 -14.97
C ARG A 104 10.73 -0.70 -15.91
N LEU A 105 9.67 -0.21 -16.55
CA LEU A 105 9.75 0.93 -17.48
C LEU A 105 10.23 2.20 -16.78
N LEU A 106 9.63 2.54 -15.63
CA LEU A 106 10.03 3.70 -14.84
C LEU A 106 11.47 3.57 -14.34
N LYS A 107 11.89 2.38 -13.90
CA LYS A 107 13.28 2.17 -13.48
C LYS A 107 14.28 2.41 -14.60
N GLY A 108 13.93 2.03 -15.84
CA GLY A 108 14.75 2.32 -17.02
C GLY A 108 14.72 3.78 -17.46
N ALA A 109 13.59 4.48 -17.25
CA ALA A 109 13.42 5.86 -17.68
C ALA A 109 13.97 6.89 -16.67
N LEU A 110 13.91 6.59 -15.37
CA LEU A 110 14.35 7.51 -14.31
C LEU A 110 15.87 7.40 -14.15
N ILE A 111 16.58 8.44 -14.57
CA ILE A 111 18.04 8.52 -14.40
C ILE A 111 18.32 9.09 -13.00
N ARG A 112 19.14 8.39 -12.22
CA ARG A 112 19.68 8.89 -10.95
C ARG A 112 21.04 9.55 -11.22
N PRO A 113 21.12 10.89 -11.29
CA PRO A 113 22.42 11.56 -11.35
C PRO A 113 23.20 11.31 -10.06
N GLU A 114 24.52 11.26 -10.12
CA GLU A 114 25.36 11.17 -8.93
C GLU A 114 25.53 12.58 -8.34
N LEU A 115 24.81 12.87 -7.26
CA LEU A 115 24.82 14.20 -6.62
C LEU A 115 25.55 14.20 -5.27
N VAL A 116 25.99 13.02 -4.82
CA VAL A 116 26.58 12.81 -3.49
C VAL A 116 27.72 11.80 -3.59
N GLU A 117 28.91 12.23 -3.18
CA GLU A 117 30.11 11.39 -3.10
C GLU A 117 30.22 10.73 -1.71
N LEU A 118 29.42 9.70 -1.47
CA LEU A 118 29.60 8.81 -0.31
C LEU A 118 30.26 7.52 -0.78
N ALA A 119 31.25 7.02 -0.05
CA ALA A 119 31.98 5.79 -0.41
C ALA A 119 31.08 4.54 -0.57
N TYR A 120 29.85 4.58 -0.02
CA TYR A 120 28.84 3.52 -0.09
C TYR A 120 27.65 3.88 -0.99
N SER A 121 27.63 5.07 -1.60
CA SER A 121 26.60 5.45 -2.58
C SER A 121 26.81 4.66 -3.86
N SER A 122 25.75 4.01 -4.34
CA SER A 122 25.74 3.36 -5.65
C SER A 122 25.06 4.28 -6.67
N SER A 123 25.72 4.52 -7.81
CA SER A 123 25.17 5.27 -8.94
C SER A 123 23.99 4.57 -9.64
N ARG A 124 23.71 3.29 -9.31
CA ARG A 124 22.62 2.53 -9.93
C ARG A 124 21.25 3.06 -9.45
N ASN A 125 20.40 3.46 -10.41
CA ASN A 125 19.01 3.77 -10.11
C ASN A 125 18.26 2.49 -9.70
N THR A 126 17.59 2.57 -8.56
CA THR A 126 16.78 1.49 -7.99
C THR A 126 15.32 1.88 -7.82
N LEU A 127 14.95 3.13 -8.15
CA LEU A 127 13.59 3.67 -8.06
C LEU A 127 12.81 3.44 -9.35
N PRO A 128 11.57 2.93 -9.29
CA PRO A 128 10.90 2.37 -8.12
C PRO A 128 11.33 0.93 -7.80
N SER A 129 11.16 0.49 -6.55
CA SER A 129 11.36 -0.91 -6.14
C SER A 129 10.34 -1.82 -6.83
N GLY A 130 10.79 -2.70 -7.72
CA GLY A 130 9.94 -3.69 -8.40
C GLY A 130 9.44 -4.78 -7.45
N HIS A 131 10.25 -5.13 -6.45
CA HIS A 131 9.94 -6.03 -5.35
C HIS A 131 8.72 -5.52 -4.57
N THR A 132 8.79 -4.27 -4.10
CA THR A 132 7.67 -3.63 -3.40
C THR A 132 6.46 -3.45 -4.29
N ALA A 133 6.66 -3.02 -5.54
CA ALA A 133 5.57 -2.83 -6.49
C ALA A 133 4.79 -4.14 -6.73
N ALA A 134 5.48 -5.26 -6.93
CA ALA A 134 4.86 -6.57 -7.15
C ALA A 134 4.07 -7.06 -5.92
N VAL A 135 4.67 -7.00 -4.73
CA VAL A 135 4.02 -7.45 -3.48
C VAL A 135 2.83 -6.56 -3.15
N MET A 136 2.97 -5.23 -3.24
CA MET A 136 1.84 -4.34 -3.00
C MET A 136 0.74 -4.52 -4.03
N ALA A 137 1.08 -4.77 -5.29
CA ALA A 137 0.07 -5.00 -6.33
C ALA A 137 -0.75 -6.26 -6.06
N VAL A 138 -0.13 -7.39 -5.68
CA VAL A 138 -0.89 -8.62 -5.39
C VAL A 138 -1.76 -8.46 -4.14
N LEU A 139 -1.28 -7.75 -3.12
CA LEU A 139 -2.06 -7.46 -1.91
C LEU A 139 -3.29 -6.59 -2.21
N LEU A 140 -3.11 -5.51 -2.96
CA LEU A 140 -4.22 -4.62 -3.35
C LEU A 140 -5.17 -5.32 -4.34
N ALA A 141 -4.65 -6.12 -5.26
CA ALA A 141 -5.44 -6.93 -6.17
C ALA A 141 -6.31 -7.94 -5.40
N ALA A 142 -5.75 -8.62 -4.40
CA ALA A 142 -6.48 -9.55 -3.54
C ALA A 142 -7.60 -8.85 -2.76
N VAL A 143 -7.32 -7.69 -2.16
CA VAL A 143 -8.32 -6.86 -1.47
C VAL A 143 -9.42 -6.37 -2.43
N SER A 144 -9.07 -6.05 -3.67
CA SER A 144 -10.01 -5.61 -4.70
C SER A 144 -10.91 -6.74 -5.22
N ALA A 145 -10.37 -7.95 -5.32
CA ALA A 145 -11.03 -9.09 -5.94
C ALA A 145 -11.87 -9.92 -4.96
N CYS A 146 -11.61 -9.80 -3.65
CA CYS A 146 -12.34 -10.54 -2.64
C CYS A 146 -13.73 -9.94 -2.35
N GLN A 147 -14.62 -10.79 -1.85
CA GLN A 147 -15.92 -10.37 -1.31
C GLN A 147 -15.75 -9.44 -0.10
N ALA A 148 -16.75 -8.58 0.15
CA ALA A 148 -16.70 -7.59 1.20
C ALA A 148 -16.50 -8.21 2.60
N SER A 149 -17.09 -9.39 2.83
CA SER A 149 -16.97 -10.14 4.09
C SER A 149 -15.54 -10.61 4.39
N ILE A 150 -14.84 -11.11 3.37
CA ILE A 150 -13.43 -11.51 3.47
C ILE A 150 -12.53 -10.28 3.56
N ARG A 151 -12.90 -9.18 2.88
CA ARG A 151 -12.11 -7.95 2.84
C ARG A 151 -11.81 -7.37 4.22
N VAL A 152 -12.78 -7.47 5.15
CA VAL A 152 -12.62 -7.03 6.56
C VAL A 152 -11.41 -7.68 7.22
N PHE A 153 -11.17 -8.96 6.95
CA PHE A 153 -10.06 -9.72 7.53
C PHE A 153 -8.80 -9.65 6.66
N LEU A 154 -8.97 -9.67 5.33
CA LEU A 154 -7.86 -9.67 4.39
C LEU A 154 -7.10 -8.34 4.39
N ALA A 155 -7.76 -7.19 4.57
CA ALA A 155 -7.10 -5.90 4.58
C ALA A 155 -6.10 -5.73 5.75
N PRO A 156 -6.44 -6.05 7.01
CA PRO A 156 -5.47 -6.10 8.11
C PRO A 156 -4.29 -7.04 7.84
N VAL A 157 -4.56 -8.25 7.34
CA VAL A 157 -3.51 -9.22 7.02
C VAL A 157 -2.58 -8.67 5.94
N ALA A 158 -3.15 -8.11 4.87
CA ALA A 158 -2.39 -7.49 3.79
C ALA A 158 -1.56 -6.29 4.28
N ALA A 159 -2.09 -5.46 5.17
CA ALA A 159 -1.37 -4.35 5.79
C ALA A 159 -0.16 -4.83 6.60
N VAL A 160 -0.34 -5.86 7.43
CA VAL A 160 0.75 -6.46 8.22
C VAL A 160 1.81 -7.09 7.31
N LEU A 161 1.40 -7.85 6.29
CA LEU A 161 2.31 -8.44 5.31
C LEU A 161 3.11 -7.37 4.57
N ALA A 162 2.48 -6.25 4.18
CA ALA A 162 3.17 -5.12 3.58
C ALA A 162 4.24 -4.54 4.53
N ALA A 163 3.91 -4.32 5.81
CA ALA A 163 4.85 -3.80 6.79
C ALA A 163 6.04 -4.74 7.04
N ILE A 164 5.78 -6.04 7.20
CA ILE A 164 6.82 -7.07 7.35
C ILE A 164 7.75 -7.05 6.13
N TYR A 165 7.17 -7.03 4.93
CA TYR A 165 7.93 -7.06 3.68
C TYR A 165 8.79 -5.81 3.50
N MET A 166 8.24 -4.62 3.74
CA MET A 166 8.99 -3.37 3.64
C MET A 166 10.12 -3.31 4.66
N THR A 167 9.89 -3.77 5.89
CA THR A 167 10.94 -3.91 6.92
C THR A 167 12.05 -4.83 6.45
N ALA A 168 11.68 -6.00 5.90
CA ALA A 168 12.65 -6.98 5.40
C ALA A 168 13.46 -6.41 4.23
N LEU A 169 12.83 -5.69 3.30
CA LEU A 169 13.49 -5.17 2.10
C LEU A 169 14.50 -4.06 2.42
N ILE A 170 14.17 -3.16 3.35
CA ILE A 170 15.07 -2.10 3.81
C ILE A 170 16.17 -2.70 4.70
N GLY A 171 15.81 -3.57 5.65
CA GLY A 171 16.76 -4.18 6.60
C GLY A 171 17.80 -5.09 5.94
N SER A 172 17.41 -5.79 4.87
CA SER A 172 18.34 -6.59 4.06
C SER A 172 19.27 -5.74 3.18
N GLY A 173 18.88 -4.50 2.88
CA GLY A 173 19.67 -3.59 2.05
C GLY A 173 19.52 -3.83 0.55
N TRP A 174 18.38 -4.36 0.10
CA TRP A 174 18.09 -4.49 -1.33
C TRP A 174 17.71 -3.17 -1.98
N HIS A 175 17.05 -2.30 -1.23
CA HIS A 175 16.49 -1.04 -1.72
C HIS A 175 16.62 0.06 -0.67
N ARG A 176 16.75 1.30 -1.14
CA ARG A 176 16.65 2.48 -0.29
C ARG A 176 15.19 2.73 0.09
N SER A 177 14.95 3.54 1.10
CA SER A 177 13.60 3.76 1.62
C SER A 177 12.70 4.43 0.59
N SER A 178 13.21 5.41 -0.16
CA SER A 178 12.45 6.08 -1.20
C SER A 178 12.04 5.13 -2.34
N ASP A 179 12.89 4.18 -2.71
CA ASP A 179 12.58 3.15 -3.72
C ASP A 179 11.36 2.31 -3.30
N VAL A 180 11.29 1.97 -2.01
CA VAL A 180 10.20 1.16 -1.42
C VAL A 180 8.90 1.94 -1.45
N VAL A 181 8.89 3.19 -0.98
CA VAL A 181 7.68 4.03 -1.01
C VAL A 181 7.24 4.30 -2.45
N ALA A 182 8.17 4.50 -3.38
CA ALA A 182 7.86 4.68 -4.80
C ALA A 182 7.23 3.43 -5.44
N GLY A 183 7.74 2.23 -5.13
CA GLY A 183 7.15 0.97 -5.60
C GLY A 183 5.74 0.75 -5.06
N MET A 184 5.52 1.05 -3.78
CA MET A 184 4.20 1.01 -3.15
C MET A 184 3.23 2.02 -3.78
N ALA A 185 3.67 3.28 -3.97
CA ALA A 185 2.87 4.32 -4.60
C ALA A 185 2.44 3.92 -6.02
N LEU A 186 3.35 3.36 -6.82
CA LEU A 186 3.04 2.85 -8.15
C LEU A 186 1.95 1.76 -8.11
N ALA A 187 2.04 0.81 -7.18
CA ALA A 187 1.01 -0.22 -7.01
C ALA A 187 -0.36 0.38 -6.66
N VAL A 188 -0.39 1.40 -5.80
CA VAL A 188 -1.62 2.13 -5.46
C VAL A 188 -2.20 2.84 -6.69
N VAL A 189 -1.37 3.51 -7.50
CA VAL A 189 -1.81 4.17 -8.75
C VAL A 189 -2.51 3.18 -9.67
N VAL A 190 -1.85 2.06 -9.97
CA VAL A 190 -2.36 1.06 -10.92
C VAL A 190 -3.60 0.36 -10.35
N ALA A 191 -3.59 -0.05 -9.08
CA ALA A 191 -4.74 -0.69 -8.44
C ALA A 191 -5.95 0.24 -8.39
N SER A 192 -5.77 1.53 -8.09
CA SER A 192 -6.82 2.53 -8.10
C SER A 192 -7.43 2.71 -9.49
N ILE A 193 -6.62 2.89 -10.53
CA ILE A 193 -7.09 3.11 -11.90
C ILE A 193 -7.84 1.87 -12.41
N THR A 194 -7.24 0.69 -12.28
CA THR A 194 -7.84 -0.57 -12.75
C THR A 194 -9.15 -0.89 -12.03
N THR A 195 -9.18 -0.70 -10.70
CA THR A 195 -10.40 -0.96 -9.91
C THR A 195 -11.48 0.08 -10.17
N ALA A 196 -11.15 1.36 -10.31
CA ALA A 196 -12.10 2.40 -10.70
C ALA A 196 -12.68 2.11 -12.09
N THR A 197 -11.83 1.75 -13.06
CA THR A 197 -12.24 1.36 -14.41
C THR A 197 -13.20 0.18 -14.37
N ARG A 198 -12.92 -0.85 -13.57
CA ARG A 198 -13.83 -1.99 -13.35
C ARG A 198 -15.21 -1.53 -12.87
N LEU A 199 -15.23 -0.66 -11.85
CA LEU A 199 -16.48 -0.16 -11.25
C LEU A 199 -17.31 0.71 -12.21
N LEU A 200 -16.67 1.35 -13.18
CA LEU A 200 -17.32 2.19 -14.20
C LEU A 200 -17.78 1.39 -15.42
N LEU A 201 -17.02 0.37 -15.85
CA LEU A 201 -17.29 -0.38 -17.08
C LEU A 201 -18.17 -1.62 -16.87
N PHE A 202 -18.11 -2.26 -15.71
CA PHE A 202 -18.84 -3.49 -15.46
C PHE A 202 -19.98 -3.25 -14.48
N GLU A 203 -21.21 -3.38 -14.98
CA GLU A 203 -22.36 -3.60 -14.13
C GLU A 203 -22.27 -5.02 -13.57
N ASP A 204 -21.71 -5.16 -12.38
CA ASP A 204 -21.79 -6.44 -11.66
C ASP A 204 -23.28 -6.75 -11.45
N SER A 205 -23.77 -7.75 -12.18
CA SER A 205 -25.11 -8.32 -12.08
C SER A 205 -25.26 -8.88 -10.67
N ALA A 206 -26.00 -8.15 -9.84
CA ALA A 206 -26.37 -8.50 -8.47
C ALA A 206 -25.22 -9.13 -7.66
N ASN A 207 -24.48 -8.28 -6.95
CA ASN A 207 -24.33 -8.58 -5.53
C ASN A 207 -25.77 -8.71 -5.01
N SER A 208 -26.32 -9.92 -4.92
CA SER A 208 -27.20 -10.15 -3.79
C SER A 208 -26.33 -9.80 -2.60
N VAL A 209 -26.65 -8.69 -1.96
CA VAL A 209 -26.19 -8.46 -0.59
C VAL A 209 -26.80 -9.64 0.16
N GLY A 210 -26.12 -10.78 0.14
CA GLY A 210 -26.35 -11.83 1.12
C GLY A 210 -26.30 -11.09 2.44
N ASN A 211 -27.42 -11.17 3.17
CA ASN A 211 -27.64 -10.42 4.39
C ASN A 211 -26.33 -10.46 5.20
N PRO A 212 -25.65 -9.31 5.43
CA PRO A 212 -24.33 -9.34 6.04
C PRO A 212 -24.47 -10.10 7.33
N GLY A 213 -23.77 -11.24 7.44
CA GLY A 213 -23.95 -12.15 8.56
C GLY A 213 -23.72 -11.41 9.88
N TRP A 214 -24.30 -11.87 10.98
CA TRP A 214 -24.15 -11.26 12.30
C TRP A 214 -22.68 -10.94 12.65
N LEU A 215 -21.72 -11.76 12.20
CA LEU A 215 -20.28 -11.51 12.33
C LEU A 215 -19.81 -10.24 11.60
N GLU A 216 -20.26 -9.98 10.37
CA GLU A 216 -19.87 -8.80 9.61
C GLU A 216 -20.39 -7.51 10.25
N GLN A 217 -21.62 -7.54 10.76
CA GLN A 217 -22.25 -6.39 11.40
C GLN A 217 -21.57 -6.03 12.72
N ASN A 218 -21.19 -7.03 13.51
CA ASN A 218 -20.65 -6.82 14.86
C ASN A 218 -19.12 -6.71 14.91
N LEU A 219 -18.37 -7.31 13.99
CA LEU A 219 -16.89 -7.29 14.02
C LEU A 219 -16.28 -6.23 13.08
N ALA A 220 -16.90 -5.89 11.94
CA ALA A 220 -16.27 -4.98 10.98
C ALA A 220 -16.06 -3.59 11.55
N VAL A 221 -17.02 -3.07 12.32
CA VAL A 221 -16.98 -1.73 12.89
C VAL A 221 -15.92 -1.56 14.00
N PRO A 222 -15.81 -2.44 15.01
CA PRO A 222 -14.74 -2.36 16.00
C PRO A 222 -13.38 -2.66 15.38
N VAL A 223 -13.25 -3.65 14.49
CA VAL A 223 -11.98 -3.93 13.79
C VAL A 223 -11.53 -2.73 12.97
N GLN A 224 -12.42 -2.08 12.21
CA GLN A 224 -12.10 -0.86 11.48
C GLN A 224 -11.75 0.31 12.40
N ARG A 225 -12.50 0.56 13.48
CA ARG A 225 -12.18 1.66 14.40
C ARG A 225 -10.87 1.45 15.15
N VAL A 226 -10.59 0.23 15.59
CA VAL A 226 -9.41 -0.13 16.37
C VAL A 226 -8.16 -0.26 15.49
N LEU A 227 -8.28 -0.74 14.24
CA LEU A 227 -7.13 -0.91 13.34
C LEU A 227 -6.92 0.23 12.34
N LEU A 228 -7.89 1.08 12.00
CA LEU A 228 -7.68 2.13 10.98
C LEU A 228 -7.28 3.47 11.58
N ARG A 229 -7.96 3.89 12.66
CA ARG A 229 -7.74 5.22 13.26
C ARG A 229 -6.33 5.40 13.83
N PRO A 230 -5.77 4.48 14.64
CA PRO A 230 -4.42 4.66 15.17
C PRO A 230 -3.36 4.59 14.07
N PHE A 231 -3.55 3.78 13.03
CA PHE A 231 -2.57 3.66 11.93
C PHE A 231 -2.57 4.88 11.00
N ARG A 232 -3.71 5.53 10.76
CA ARG A 232 -3.77 6.81 10.03
C ARG A 232 -3.02 7.92 10.76
N VAL A 233 -3.25 8.04 12.07
CA VAL A 233 -2.57 9.04 12.90
C VAL A 233 -1.08 8.71 13.00
N ALA A 234 -0.73 7.45 13.25
CA ALA A 234 0.66 7.01 13.30
C ALA A 234 1.39 7.24 11.95
N GLY A 235 0.74 7.01 10.81
CA GLY A 235 1.32 7.28 9.49
C GLY A 235 1.54 8.76 9.18
N LEU A 236 0.64 9.65 9.61
CA LEU A 236 0.86 11.09 9.51
C LEU A 236 1.98 11.57 10.43
N VAL A 237 2.03 11.02 11.65
CA VAL A 237 3.08 11.33 12.63
C VAL A 237 4.45 10.84 12.15
N SER A 238 4.54 9.65 11.54
CA SER A 238 5.80 9.14 10.99
C SER A 238 6.26 9.90 9.75
N LEU A 239 5.33 10.31 8.88
CA LEU A 239 5.64 11.20 7.76
C LEU A 239 6.17 12.56 8.26
N GLY A 240 5.54 13.13 9.29
CA GLY A 240 6.02 14.34 9.97
C GLY A 240 7.40 14.15 10.59
N ALA A 241 7.67 13.00 11.20
CA ALA A 241 8.99 12.66 11.77
C ALA A 241 10.06 12.53 10.68
N VAL A 242 9.75 11.98 9.50
CA VAL A 242 10.68 11.96 8.35
C VAL A 242 10.98 13.36 7.86
N VAL A 243 9.96 14.20 7.69
CA VAL A 243 10.14 15.59 7.26
C VAL A 243 10.99 16.35 8.28
N MET A 244 10.70 16.19 9.57
CA MET A 244 11.47 16.79 10.64
C MET A 244 12.93 16.31 10.63
N LEU A 245 13.18 15.01 10.53
CA LEU A 245 14.55 14.48 10.46
C LEU A 245 15.28 14.87 9.18
N PHE A 246 14.58 14.99 8.06
CA PHE A 246 15.14 15.50 6.81
C PHE A 246 15.68 16.93 6.99
N PHE A 247 14.97 17.78 7.72
CA PHE A 247 15.42 19.15 8.04
C PHE A 247 16.45 19.19 9.18
N LEU A 248 16.39 18.27 10.14
CA LEU A 248 17.30 18.22 11.30
C LEU A 248 18.62 17.49 11.02
N GLN A 249 18.72 16.72 9.94
CA GLN A 249 19.96 16.01 9.60
C GLN A 249 21.05 16.98 9.15
N ASN A 250 21.81 17.47 10.13
CA ASN A 250 23.11 18.07 9.88
C ASN A 250 24.14 16.96 9.56
N PRO A 251 25.01 17.21 8.58
CA PRO A 251 25.81 16.17 7.95
C PRO A 251 27.01 15.78 8.81
N THR A 252 26.92 14.71 9.60
CA THR A 252 28.10 14.14 10.25
C THR A 252 28.10 12.61 10.21
N SER A 253 29.31 12.05 10.16
CA SER A 253 29.68 10.63 10.10
C SER A 253 29.30 9.81 11.35
N ASN A 254 28.41 10.32 12.20
CA ASN A 254 28.12 9.72 13.49
C ASN A 254 27.13 8.54 13.33
N PRO A 255 27.52 7.31 13.75
CA PRO A 255 26.71 6.11 13.56
C PRO A 255 25.32 6.18 14.22
N SER A 256 25.13 6.96 15.29
CA SER A 256 23.81 7.11 15.94
C SER A 256 22.77 7.77 15.03
N HIS A 257 23.19 8.76 14.22
CA HIS A 257 22.30 9.44 13.28
C HIS A 257 21.91 8.51 12.13
N SER A 258 22.81 7.62 11.69
CA SER A 258 22.49 6.62 10.67
C SER A 258 21.45 5.60 11.16
N LEU A 259 21.58 5.12 12.39
CA LEU A 259 20.61 4.20 13.01
C LEU A 259 19.23 4.86 13.17
N LEU A 260 19.18 6.11 13.64
CA LEU A 260 17.92 6.82 13.80
C LEU A 260 17.20 6.98 12.45
N SER A 261 17.92 7.39 11.40
CA SER A 261 17.35 7.55 10.06
C SER A 261 16.90 6.22 9.46
N PHE A 262 17.62 5.13 9.72
CA PHE A 262 17.18 3.78 9.36
C PHE A 262 15.85 3.42 10.06
N ILE A 263 15.75 3.61 11.38
CA ILE A 263 14.53 3.28 12.15
C ILE A 263 13.34 4.09 11.62
N VAL A 264 13.51 5.40 11.43
CA VAL A 264 12.43 6.26 10.97
C VAL A 264 12.03 5.94 9.53
N ALA A 265 12.98 5.63 8.65
CA ALA A 265 12.70 5.18 7.30
C ALA A 265 11.87 3.88 7.28
N VAL A 266 12.24 2.89 8.10
CA VAL A 266 11.49 1.62 8.22
C VAL A 266 10.08 1.86 8.73
N LEU A 267 9.94 2.59 9.85
CA LEU A 267 8.62 2.87 10.45
C LEU A 267 7.71 3.61 9.48
N THR A 268 8.26 4.58 8.74
CA THR A 268 7.49 5.37 7.77
C THR A 268 7.04 4.51 6.60
N CYS A 269 7.93 3.68 6.04
CA CYS A 269 7.54 2.75 4.97
C CYS A 269 6.43 1.81 5.44
N CYS A 270 6.58 1.19 6.62
CA CYS A 270 5.56 0.31 7.18
C CYS A 270 4.22 1.00 7.34
N LEU A 271 4.21 2.20 7.92
CA LEU A 271 2.99 2.95 8.17
C LEU A 271 2.33 3.40 6.87
N LEU A 272 3.09 3.89 5.89
CA LEU A 272 2.55 4.23 4.57
C LEU A 272 1.99 3.01 3.84
N GLY A 273 2.66 1.85 3.94
CA GLY A 273 2.18 0.59 3.40
C GLY A 273 0.84 0.16 3.99
N MET A 274 0.76 0.15 5.33
CA MET A 274 -0.47 -0.19 6.05
C MET A 274 -1.60 0.78 5.72
N VAL A 275 -1.35 2.09 5.79
CA VAL A 275 -2.34 3.13 5.48
C VAL A 275 -2.83 3.01 4.04
N SER A 276 -1.94 2.71 3.08
CA SER A 276 -2.33 2.54 1.67
C SER A 276 -3.31 1.39 1.48
N VAL A 277 -3.04 0.22 2.06
CA VAL A 277 -3.94 -0.95 2.02
C VAL A 277 -5.28 -0.61 2.67
N PHE A 278 -5.24 0.04 3.82
CA PHE A 278 -6.41 0.37 4.60
C PHE A 278 -7.32 1.41 3.95
N VAL A 279 -6.75 2.50 3.44
CA VAL A 279 -7.51 3.52 2.69
C VAL A 279 -8.12 2.90 1.44
N PHE A 280 -7.36 2.08 0.70
CA PHE A 280 -7.86 1.39 -0.48
C PHE A 280 -9.04 0.45 -0.14
N ALA A 281 -8.91 -0.36 0.91
CA ALA A 281 -9.98 -1.25 1.37
C ALA A 281 -11.24 -0.49 1.84
N GLU A 282 -11.07 0.65 2.52
CA GLU A 282 -12.18 1.48 3.00
C GLU A 282 -12.97 2.10 1.85
N ILE A 283 -12.29 2.57 0.80
CA ILE A 283 -12.95 3.13 -0.40
C ILE A 283 -13.82 2.06 -1.06
N LEU A 284 -13.34 0.82 -1.15
CA LEU A 284 -14.10 -0.30 -1.72
C LEU A 284 -15.28 -0.75 -0.83
N GLY A 285 -15.34 -0.27 0.40
CA GLY A 285 -16.43 -0.50 1.34
C GLY A 285 -16.37 -1.85 2.04
N CYS A 286 -16.82 -1.86 3.29
CA CYS A 286 -17.58 -2.96 3.88
C CYS A 286 -19.07 -2.61 3.72
N PRO A 287 -20.02 -3.56 3.76
CA PRO A 287 -21.44 -3.25 3.66
C PRO A 287 -21.80 -2.20 4.72
N ARG A 288 -22.51 -1.13 4.32
CA ARG A 288 -23.15 -0.25 5.30
C ARG A 288 -24.25 -1.05 5.97
N LEU A 289 -24.33 -0.97 7.29
CA LEU A 289 -25.51 -1.44 8.03
C LEU A 289 -26.76 -0.86 7.35
N PRO A 290 -27.85 -1.62 7.24
CA PRO A 290 -29.16 -1.00 7.07
C PRO A 290 -29.25 0.11 8.13
N SER A 291 -29.63 1.33 7.73
CA SER A 291 -30.16 2.27 8.71
C SER A 291 -31.18 1.52 9.56
N GLU A 292 -31.17 1.74 10.87
CA GLU A 292 -32.15 1.13 11.79
C GLU A 292 -33.52 1.11 11.10
N PRO A 293 -34.28 0.00 11.18
CA PRO A 293 -35.64 0.02 10.67
C PRO A 293 -36.31 1.24 11.29
N GLU A 294 -36.83 2.14 10.43
CA GLU A 294 -37.70 3.22 10.89
C GLU A 294 -38.69 2.55 11.85
N THR A 295 -38.57 2.87 13.13
CA THR A 295 -39.46 2.29 14.12
C THR A 295 -40.85 2.68 13.67
N GLU A 296 -41.73 1.69 13.57
CA GLU A 296 -43.11 1.75 13.03
C GLU A 296 -43.97 2.89 13.62
N ILE A 297 -43.47 3.55 14.66
CA ILE A 297 -43.96 4.77 15.29
C ILE A 297 -43.92 5.98 14.32
N GLU A 298 -42.92 6.09 13.43
CA GLU A 298 -42.80 7.26 12.54
C GLU A 298 -43.82 7.22 11.37
N THR A 299 -44.18 6.03 10.88
CA THR A 299 -45.23 5.81 9.88
C THR A 299 -46.63 6.16 10.40
N LEU A 300 -46.92 5.88 11.68
CA LEU A 300 -48.21 6.26 12.29
C LEU A 300 -48.33 7.77 12.50
N SER A 301 -47.22 8.47 12.72
CA SER A 301 -47.23 9.94 12.89
C SER A 301 -47.39 10.71 11.56
N ARG A 302 -46.98 10.11 10.43
CA ARG A 302 -47.11 10.68 9.08
C ARG A 302 -48.44 10.36 8.40
N GLY A 303 -49.14 9.30 8.82
CA GLY A 303 -50.49 8.99 8.36
C GLY A 303 -51.61 9.79 9.04
N ALA A 304 -51.28 10.59 10.06
CA ALA A 304 -52.23 11.36 10.87
C ALA A 304 -52.09 12.89 10.72
N ARG A 305 -51.44 13.39 9.66
CA ARG A 305 -51.44 14.81 9.28
C ARG A 305 -52.01 15.02 7.89
#